data_AF-A0AAX6E427-F1
#
_entry.id   AF-A0AAX6E427-F1
#
_cell.length_a   1.000
_cell.length_b   1.000
_cell.length_c   1.000
_cell.angle_alpha   90.00
_cell.angle_beta   90.00
_cell.angle_gamma   90.00
#
_symmetry.space_group_name_H-M   'P 1'
#
loop_
_entity.id
_entity.type
_entity.pdbx_description
1 polymer ?
#
loop_
_entity_poly.entity_id
_entity_poly.type
_entity_poly.pdbx_seq_one_letter_code
_entity_poly.pdbx_strand_id
1 'polypeptide(L)'
;MRKILITRPVWFEIGCFHYMHHSYSPYLVATANWVLGSLAPCLPQAMAGDVYRCLMKSLAMPDIADCNCYPVRASAAGAIAELLENNHVPPDWLSLLQILADRIGGGDENESSLLFQLLGTVIEAGQEKVVTHIPVIVFHITGVIAKNLPPTTEPWPQVVEHGFSALAVIAQIWEQSMPDDIQLPENKEWRSGWASIARVFSSLLQQAWVMPLEPMEDVVSSSLPPPSCVDDASQLLGFVMRFVTSMDEAVELKLTQLLVVWADLIADWDAWEEMEDLAVFSSIQAAINLHRRCNFTNYFMSTSQKLSGGLARSIIEGISAFVCKGIGAYPSATRRACSCVHALLHVPSFSFETEAIRQSMAVEFARASFCHFRDTDNKSRGLWKPLLLAISSCYIIYPDNVKQLLGKVEDEGFTVWASALASISTRSFEFGLSSESEIKLAVITLAKVVEHLLSFPSDRGNEILHDCFRSLMEACIHLKEVQEDGEGSDEQIDDNDDDEEEDSDGNDDDEDSEDDEREETEQEFLDRYAKAAATLGEEMVEDGDSEDEAQELELGGFDEVDIQTNIVSLLDRFRGVLISGQVFPPNLVQGIIDTCPEYSSFFHVN
;
A
#
# COMPACT_ATOMS: atom_id res chain seq x y z
N MET A 1 33.99 -21.21 21.93
CA MET A 1 34.01 -20.12 22.95
C MET A 1 35.44 -19.82 23.41
N ARG A 2 36.09 -18.78 22.85
CA ARG A 2 37.26 -18.13 23.49
C ARG A 2 36.79 -16.78 24.02
N LYS A 3 36.64 -16.66 25.34
CA LYS A 3 36.43 -15.37 26.03
C LYS A 3 37.65 -14.49 25.78
N ILE A 4 37.54 -13.53 24.87
CA ILE A 4 38.44 -12.38 24.84
C ILE A 4 38.01 -11.51 26.02
N LEU A 5 38.80 -11.54 27.11
CA LEU A 5 38.66 -10.55 28.19
C LEU A 5 39.10 -9.19 27.62
N ILE A 6 38.13 -8.41 27.15
CA ILE A 6 38.33 -6.99 26.84
C ILE A 6 38.22 -6.24 28.17
N THR A 7 39.34 -6.09 28.86
CA THR A 7 39.43 -5.20 30.02
C THR A 7 39.52 -3.74 29.57
N ARG A 8 38.94 -2.87 30.39
CA ARG A 8 38.55 -1.47 30.13
C ARG A 8 39.61 -0.40 29.78
N PRO A 9 40.95 -0.58 29.65
CA PRO A 9 41.81 0.57 29.33
C PRO A 9 42.22 0.76 27.86
N VAL A 10 42.17 -0.24 26.96
CA VAL A 10 42.86 -0.11 25.66
C VAL A 10 42.02 0.59 24.57
N TRP A 11 40.69 0.46 24.60
CA TRP A 11 39.82 1.24 23.70
C TRP A 11 39.57 2.68 24.18
N PHE A 12 39.74 2.92 25.48
CA PHE A 12 39.48 4.22 26.10
C PHE A 12 40.48 5.30 25.69
N GLU A 13 41.69 4.93 25.24
CA GLU A 13 42.67 5.88 24.69
C GLU A 13 42.47 6.20 23.20
N ILE A 14 41.64 5.43 22.47
CA ILE A 14 41.22 5.79 21.10
C ILE A 14 40.02 6.76 21.15
N GLY A 15 39.20 6.72 22.20
CA GLY A 15 38.02 7.60 22.37
C GLY A 15 38.27 8.92 23.12
N CYS A 16 39.42 9.11 23.76
CA CYS A 16 39.76 10.34 24.48
C CYS A 16 40.35 11.43 23.55
N PHE A 17 39.52 11.91 22.61
CA PHE A 17 39.78 13.07 21.73
C PHE A 17 39.77 14.41 22.48
N HIS A 18 40.67 14.62 23.46
CA HIS A 18 40.75 15.95 24.10
C HIS A 18 42.14 16.56 24.28
N TYR A 19 43.23 15.84 24.06
CA TYR A 19 44.56 16.47 24.17
C TYR A 19 45.62 15.64 23.45
N MET A 20 45.79 15.72 22.13
CA MET A 20 47.08 15.41 21.46
C MET A 20 47.18 16.09 20.10
N HIS A 21 48.28 16.80 19.89
CA HIS A 21 48.49 17.79 18.83
C HIS A 21 49.17 17.23 17.57
N HIS A 22 49.14 15.90 17.31
CA HIS A 22 49.81 15.25 16.17
C HIS A 22 48.90 14.26 15.42
N SER A 23 48.55 14.65 14.19
CA SER A 23 48.16 13.92 12.98
C SER A 23 47.89 12.41 13.07
N TYR A 24 46.63 12.03 13.31
CA TYR A 24 46.14 10.73 12.87
C TYR A 24 45.52 10.84 11.48
N SER A 25 45.76 9.84 10.64
CA SER A 25 45.17 9.75 9.30
C SER A 25 43.64 9.60 9.41
N PRO A 26 42.82 10.43 8.74
CA PRO A 26 41.37 10.27 8.69
C PRO A 26 40.94 8.86 8.29
N TYR A 27 41.72 8.17 7.45
CA TYR A 27 41.47 6.78 7.08
C TYR A 27 41.55 5.82 8.26
N LEU A 28 42.43 6.04 9.23
CA LEU A 28 42.53 5.18 10.41
C LEU A 28 41.30 5.32 11.31
N VAL A 29 40.82 6.55 11.48
CA VAL A 29 39.57 6.82 12.22
C VAL A 29 38.39 6.24 11.46
N ALA A 30 38.38 6.38 10.13
CA ALA A 30 37.33 5.82 9.30
C ALA A 30 37.23 4.29 9.43
N THR A 31 38.38 3.59 9.36
CA THR A 31 38.45 2.13 9.57
C THR A 31 38.01 1.74 10.98
N ALA A 32 38.38 2.51 12.00
CA ALA A 32 37.96 2.24 13.37
C ALA A 32 36.43 2.33 13.52
N ASN A 33 35.79 3.36 12.95
CA ASN A 33 34.33 3.49 12.94
C ASN A 33 33.67 2.32 12.22
N TRP A 34 34.18 1.93 11.05
CA TRP A 34 33.66 0.78 10.31
C TRP A 34 33.71 -0.51 11.14
N VAL A 35 34.85 -0.81 11.78
CA VAL A 35 34.99 -1.99 12.67
C VAL A 35 34.00 -1.92 13.83
N LEU A 36 33.76 -0.73 14.40
CA LEU A 36 32.79 -0.58 15.48
C LEU A 36 31.36 -0.86 15.00
N GLY A 37 30.99 -0.42 13.79
CA GLY A 37 29.73 -0.75 13.15
C GLY A 37 29.57 -2.26 12.94
N SER A 38 30.56 -2.93 12.35
CA SER A 38 30.52 -4.39 12.13
C SER A 38 30.46 -5.21 13.42
N LEU A 39 30.85 -4.62 14.56
CA LEU A 39 30.77 -5.25 15.87
C LEU A 39 29.48 -4.90 16.63
N ALA A 40 28.59 -4.08 16.07
CA ALA A 40 27.32 -3.68 16.69
C ALA A 40 26.51 -4.86 17.27
N PRO A 41 26.32 -6.00 16.57
CA PRO A 41 25.57 -7.13 17.10
C PRO A 41 26.19 -7.78 18.35
N CYS A 42 27.50 -7.59 18.55
CA CYS A 42 28.27 -8.22 19.62
C CYS A 42 28.71 -7.24 20.72
N LEU A 43 28.31 -5.97 20.63
CA LEU A 43 28.75 -4.91 21.53
C LEU A 43 28.02 -5.01 22.88
N PRO A 44 28.73 -5.12 24.02
CA PRO A 44 28.09 -5.08 25.32
C PRO A 44 27.38 -3.74 25.55
N GLN A 45 26.19 -3.75 26.16
CA GLN A 45 25.41 -2.54 26.48
C GLN A 45 26.22 -1.48 27.24
N ALA A 46 27.12 -1.92 28.13
CA ALA A 46 28.00 -1.06 28.91
C ALA A 46 29.06 -0.32 28.09
N MET A 47 29.31 -0.71 26.84
CA MET A 47 30.23 -0.08 25.89
C MET A 47 29.51 0.66 24.77
N ALA A 48 28.30 0.23 24.39
CA ALA A 48 27.54 0.80 23.28
C ALA A 48 27.35 2.32 23.41
N GLY A 49 27.03 2.83 24.61
CA GLY A 49 26.88 4.28 24.82
C GLY A 49 28.18 5.08 24.67
N ASP A 50 29.34 4.49 24.99
CA ASP A 50 30.64 5.14 24.80
C ASP A 50 31.05 5.13 23.32
N VAL A 51 30.77 4.03 22.62
CA VAL A 51 30.97 3.88 21.17
C VAL A 51 30.10 4.89 20.43
N TYR A 52 28.80 4.95 20.72
CA TYR A 52 27.86 5.91 20.14
C TYR A 52 28.36 7.35 20.31
N ARG A 53 28.83 7.73 21.51
CA ARG A 53 29.38 9.07 21.75
C ARG A 53 30.62 9.37 20.91
N CYS A 54 31.47 8.38 20.64
CA CYS A 54 32.64 8.54 19.77
C CYS A 54 32.25 8.66 18.30
N LEU A 55 31.25 7.89 17.86
CA LEU A 55 30.71 7.97 16.51
C LEU A 55 30.04 9.32 16.26
N MET A 56 29.27 9.84 17.21
CA MET A 56 28.68 11.19 17.15
C MET A 56 29.74 12.29 16.95
N LYS A 57 30.87 12.20 17.65
CA LYS A 57 32.00 13.12 17.45
C LYS A 57 32.64 12.97 16.06
N SER A 58 32.71 11.74 15.57
CA SER A 58 33.26 11.43 14.25
C SER A 58 32.36 11.94 13.12
N LEU A 59 31.04 11.80 13.28
CA LEU A 59 30.03 12.33 12.36
C LEU A 59 30.10 13.87 12.29
N ALA A 60 30.25 14.52 13.44
CA ALA A 60 30.40 15.97 13.53
C ALA A 60 31.79 16.50 13.13
N MET A 61 32.74 15.64 12.74
CA MET A 61 34.13 16.04 12.52
C MET A 61 34.26 17.03 11.34
N PRO A 62 34.77 18.25 11.56
CA PRO A 62 35.03 19.19 10.47
C PRO A 62 36.25 18.73 9.66
N ASP A 63 36.40 19.28 8.46
CA ASP A 63 37.61 19.06 7.67
C ASP A 63 38.83 19.68 8.35
N ILE A 64 39.96 18.97 8.28
CA ILE A 64 41.18 19.36 8.96
C ILE A 64 42.13 19.97 7.93
N ALA A 65 42.22 21.31 7.92
CA ALA A 65 43.03 22.06 6.96
C ALA A 65 42.70 21.66 5.51
N ASP A 66 43.65 21.05 4.77
CA ASP A 66 43.46 20.61 3.38
C ASP A 66 42.97 19.15 3.27
N CYS A 67 42.62 18.49 4.38
CA CYS A 67 42.23 17.09 4.40
C CYS A 67 40.72 16.93 4.58
N ASN A 68 40.05 16.37 3.57
CA ASN A 68 38.63 16.04 3.61
C ASN A 68 38.38 14.88 4.58
N CYS A 69 37.61 15.13 5.64
CA CYS A 69 37.24 14.15 6.65
C CYS A 69 35.99 13.35 6.27
N TYR A 70 35.50 13.44 5.02
CA TYR A 70 34.38 12.66 4.48
C TYR A 70 34.47 11.15 4.83
N PRO A 71 35.61 10.45 4.65
CA PRO A 71 35.68 9.03 4.99
C PRO A 71 35.36 8.73 6.46
N VAL A 72 35.73 9.63 7.37
CA VAL A 72 35.45 9.48 8.82
C VAL A 72 33.96 9.60 9.10
N ARG A 73 33.30 10.55 8.42
CA ARG A 73 31.88 10.83 8.59
C ARG A 73 31.02 9.75 7.95
N ALA A 74 31.36 9.35 6.73
CA ALA A 74 30.67 8.28 6.02
C ALA A 74 30.72 6.96 6.81
N SER A 75 31.90 6.59 7.34
CA SER A 75 32.00 5.37 8.15
C SER A 75 31.38 5.52 9.54
N ALA A 76 31.37 6.71 10.13
CA ALA A 76 30.63 6.97 11.37
C ALA A 76 29.12 6.84 11.16
N ALA A 77 28.60 7.36 10.05
CA ALA A 77 27.20 7.29 9.69
C ALA A 77 26.74 5.84 9.52
N GLY A 78 27.48 5.03 8.74
CA GLY A 78 27.19 3.59 8.60
C GLY A 78 27.26 2.85 9.93
N ALA A 79 28.26 3.15 10.78
CA ALA A 79 28.35 2.52 12.09
C ALA A 79 27.23 2.93 13.07
N ILE A 80 26.67 4.14 12.92
CA ILE A 80 25.50 4.56 13.70
C ILE A 80 24.25 3.83 13.22
N ALA A 81 24.04 3.70 11.90
CA ALA A 81 22.93 2.93 11.34
C ALA A 81 22.92 1.49 11.88
N GLU A 82 24.07 0.80 11.79
CA GLU A 82 24.24 -0.56 12.31
C GLU A 82 23.92 -0.68 13.80
N LEU A 83 24.30 0.31 14.63
CA LEU A 83 23.94 0.30 16.05
C LEU A 83 22.43 0.39 16.25
N LEU A 84 21.74 1.24 15.48
CA LEU A 84 20.30 1.46 15.58
C LEU A 84 19.52 0.21 15.15
N GLU A 85 19.91 -0.41 14.04
CA GLU A 85 19.34 -1.67 13.56
C GLU A 85 19.53 -2.82 14.57
N ASN A 86 20.60 -2.78 15.35
CA ASN A 86 20.86 -3.70 16.46
C ASN A 86 20.24 -3.24 17.80
N ASN A 87 19.14 -2.49 17.75
CA ASN A 87 18.35 -2.04 18.91
C ASN A 87 19.11 -1.17 19.93
N HIS A 88 20.18 -0.49 19.53
CA HIS A 88 20.77 0.55 20.37
C HIS A 88 19.81 1.73 20.47
N VAL A 89 19.54 2.19 21.70
CA VAL A 89 18.73 3.39 21.94
C VAL A 89 19.64 4.57 22.25
N PRO A 90 19.80 5.54 21.32
CA PRO A 90 20.44 6.82 21.58
C PRO A 90 19.96 7.47 22.89
N PRO A 91 20.89 7.96 23.72
CA PRO A 91 20.54 8.70 24.92
C PRO A 91 19.97 10.10 24.63
N ASP A 92 20.25 10.65 23.45
CA ASP A 92 19.77 11.96 23.00
C ASP A 92 19.58 11.96 21.48
N TRP A 93 18.31 11.87 21.07
CA TRP A 93 17.90 11.87 19.66
C TRP A 93 17.99 13.25 19.01
N LEU A 94 17.70 14.32 19.77
CA LEU A 94 17.71 15.68 19.25
C LEU A 94 19.11 16.07 18.79
N SER A 95 20.14 15.76 19.59
CA SER A 95 21.53 16.04 19.21
C SER A 95 21.95 15.34 17.92
N LEU A 96 21.49 14.10 17.68
CA LEU A 96 21.77 13.38 16.45
C LEU A 96 21.07 14.03 15.26
N LEU A 97 19.78 14.33 15.39
CA LEU A 97 19.01 15.00 14.34
C LEU A 97 19.56 16.37 13.97
N GLN A 98 20.03 17.15 14.96
CA GLN A 98 20.66 18.46 14.72
C GLN A 98 21.98 18.32 13.96
N ILE A 99 22.85 17.38 14.36
CA ILE A 99 24.10 17.13 13.63
C ILE A 99 23.78 16.71 12.19
N LEU A 100 22.82 15.81 11.97
CA LEU A 100 22.43 15.39 10.63
C LEU A 100 21.92 16.55 9.79
N ALA A 101 20.98 17.34 10.32
CA ALA A 101 20.42 18.49 9.62
C ALA A 101 21.54 19.47 9.19
N ASP A 102 22.40 19.88 10.13
CA ASP A 102 23.49 20.82 9.87
C ASP A 102 24.47 20.28 8.81
N ARG A 103 24.79 18.98 8.85
CA ARG A 103 25.74 18.35 7.93
C ARG A 103 25.14 18.14 6.54
N ILE A 104 23.88 17.74 6.44
CA ILE A 104 23.16 17.62 5.16
C ILE A 104 23.19 18.96 4.42
N GLY A 105 23.05 20.08 5.14
CA GLY A 105 23.08 21.42 4.55
C GLY A 105 24.47 21.98 4.18
N GLY A 106 25.55 21.39 4.70
CA GLY A 106 26.93 21.87 4.51
C GLY A 106 27.86 20.94 3.74
N GLY A 107 27.45 19.69 3.51
CA GLY A 107 28.23 18.65 2.82
C GLY A 107 28.23 18.79 1.29
N ASP A 108 29.06 17.96 0.63
CA ASP A 108 28.94 17.72 -0.81
C ASP A 108 27.76 16.78 -1.11
N GLU A 109 27.38 16.66 -2.39
CA GLU A 109 26.22 15.87 -2.82
C GLU A 109 26.26 14.42 -2.33
N ASN A 110 27.43 13.79 -2.33
CA ASN A 110 27.61 12.40 -1.91
C ASN A 110 27.50 12.26 -0.38
N GLU A 111 28.02 13.22 0.37
CA GLU A 111 27.86 13.28 1.83
C GLU A 111 26.40 13.51 2.19
N SER A 112 25.72 14.47 1.57
CA SER A 112 24.30 14.75 1.83
C SER A 112 23.43 13.55 1.48
N SER A 113 23.69 12.88 0.35
CA SER A 113 23.00 11.64 -0.05
C SER A 113 23.09 10.54 1.01
N LEU A 114 24.29 10.24 1.50
CA LEU A 114 24.51 9.23 2.54
C LEU A 114 23.89 9.65 3.89
N LEU A 115 23.91 10.94 4.22
CA LEU A 115 23.31 11.44 5.45
C LEU A 115 21.77 11.45 5.39
N PHE A 116 21.15 11.56 4.21
CA PHE A 116 19.71 11.36 4.05
C PHE A 116 19.30 9.91 4.33
N GLN A 117 20.08 8.93 3.85
CA GLN A 117 19.83 7.52 4.17
C GLN A 117 19.91 7.28 5.69
N LEU A 118 20.97 7.78 6.34
CA LEU A 118 21.08 7.69 7.81
C LEU A 118 19.92 8.42 8.51
N LEU A 119 19.46 9.56 8.00
CA LEU A 119 18.30 10.26 8.55
C LEU A 119 17.05 9.36 8.53
N GLY A 120 16.79 8.65 7.43
CA GLY A 120 15.72 7.65 7.33
C GLY A 120 15.83 6.62 8.46
N THR A 121 16.98 5.94 8.57
CA THR A 121 17.24 4.93 9.61
C THR A 121 17.07 5.49 11.03
N VAL A 122 17.52 6.73 11.28
CA VAL A 122 17.39 7.38 12.59
C VAL A 122 15.92 7.66 12.93
N ILE A 123 15.12 8.08 11.95
CA ILE A 123 13.70 8.36 12.15
C ILE A 123 12.93 7.06 12.40
N GLU A 124 13.20 6.01 11.63
CA GLU A 124 12.59 4.68 11.81
C GLU A 124 12.93 4.06 13.17
N ALA A 125 14.20 4.04 13.56
CA ALA A 125 14.61 3.47 14.85
C ALA A 125 14.14 4.32 16.05
N GLY A 126 13.92 5.62 15.83
CA GLY A 126 13.47 6.56 16.85
C GLY A 126 11.98 6.51 17.14
N GLN A 127 11.15 6.28 16.11
CA GLN A 127 9.69 6.27 16.18
C GLN A 127 9.14 7.47 16.97
N GLU A 128 8.23 7.26 17.93
CA GLU A 128 7.62 8.31 18.77
C GLU A 128 8.64 9.25 19.45
N LYS A 129 9.87 8.76 19.74
CA LYS A 129 10.90 9.52 20.44
C LYS A 129 11.46 10.68 19.61
N VAL A 130 11.41 10.58 18.28
CA VAL A 130 11.92 11.63 17.38
C VAL A 130 10.83 12.60 16.91
N VAL A 131 9.55 12.24 17.04
CA VAL A 131 8.46 12.96 16.38
C VAL A 131 8.33 14.41 16.83
N THR A 132 8.52 14.68 18.12
CA THR A 132 8.49 16.05 18.66
C THR A 132 9.58 16.96 18.07
N HIS A 133 10.60 16.41 17.44
CA HIS A 133 11.71 17.13 16.82
C HIS A 133 11.56 17.31 15.30
N ILE A 134 10.72 16.49 14.64
CA ILE A 134 10.50 16.50 13.19
C ILE A 134 10.17 17.90 12.64
N PRO A 135 9.24 18.70 13.21
CA PRO A 135 8.84 19.98 12.62
C PRO A 135 9.98 20.99 12.53
N VAL A 136 10.97 20.88 13.42
CA VAL A 136 12.14 21.78 13.47
C VAL A 136 13.16 21.43 12.38
N ILE A 137 13.37 20.14 12.11
CA ILE A 137 14.38 19.68 11.16
C ILE A 137 13.88 19.68 9.72
N VAL A 138 12.57 19.43 9.51
CA VAL A 138 12.00 19.20 8.16
C VAL A 138 12.22 20.39 7.23
N PHE A 139 12.12 21.61 7.75
CA PHE A 139 12.35 22.83 6.97
C PHE A 139 13.80 22.95 6.49
N HIS A 140 14.75 22.53 7.32
CA HIS A 140 16.16 22.63 6.97
C HIS A 140 16.53 21.62 5.87
N ILE A 141 16.13 20.36 6.04
CA ILE A 141 16.46 19.29 5.10
C ILE A 141 15.76 19.47 3.74
N THR A 142 14.50 19.90 3.72
CA THR A 142 13.78 20.20 2.47
C THR A 142 14.40 21.37 1.72
N GLY A 143 14.94 22.35 2.43
CA GLY A 143 15.71 23.43 1.83
C GLY A 143 16.99 22.96 1.12
N VAL A 144 17.55 21.82 1.51
CA VAL A 144 18.70 21.20 0.83
C VAL A 144 18.24 20.45 -0.43
N ILE A 145 17.16 19.68 -0.33
CA ILE A 145 16.58 18.96 -1.48
C ILE A 145 16.19 19.97 -2.57
N ALA A 146 15.46 21.02 -2.18
CA ALA A 146 15.01 22.10 -3.06
C ALA A 146 16.15 22.79 -3.82
N LYS A 147 17.35 22.90 -3.23
CA LYS A 147 18.53 23.50 -3.88
C LYS A 147 19.18 22.58 -4.90
N ASN A 148 19.06 21.26 -4.70
CA ASN A 148 19.66 20.25 -5.56
C ASN A 148 18.70 19.72 -6.63
N LEU A 149 17.43 20.18 -6.65
CA LEU A 149 16.50 19.87 -7.73
C LEU A 149 17.04 20.37 -9.08
N PRO A 150 17.30 19.48 -10.05
CA PRO A 150 17.88 19.86 -11.32
C PRO A 150 16.87 20.64 -12.20
N PRO A 151 17.35 21.49 -13.12
CA PRO A 151 16.50 22.16 -14.10
C PRO A 151 16.03 21.29 -15.26
N THR A 152 16.65 20.13 -15.47
CA THR A 152 16.28 19.17 -16.51
C THR A 152 15.58 17.96 -15.91
N THR A 153 14.64 17.38 -16.66
CA THR A 153 13.93 16.15 -16.29
C THR A 153 14.86 14.94 -16.41
N GLU A 154 15.20 14.35 -15.26
CA GLU A 154 15.99 13.13 -15.04
C GLU A 154 17.39 12.99 -15.70
N PRO A 155 18.29 12.18 -15.10
CA PRO A 155 18.15 11.53 -13.78
C PRO A 155 18.20 12.56 -12.64
N TRP A 156 17.39 12.37 -11.59
CA TRP A 156 17.52 13.17 -10.38
C TRP A 156 18.84 12.82 -9.66
N PRO A 157 19.52 13.80 -9.04
CA PRO A 157 20.66 13.52 -8.18
C PRO A 157 20.30 12.58 -7.04
N GLN A 158 21.18 11.66 -6.65
CA GLN A 158 20.93 10.72 -5.54
C GLN A 158 20.59 11.45 -4.22
N VAL A 159 21.14 12.65 -4.02
CA VAL A 159 20.81 13.50 -2.87
C VAL A 159 19.34 13.91 -2.85
N VAL A 160 18.71 14.07 -4.02
CA VAL A 160 17.29 14.37 -4.15
C VAL A 160 16.49 13.10 -3.89
N GLU A 161 16.84 11.99 -4.52
CA GLU A 161 16.15 10.70 -4.38
C GLU A 161 16.12 10.22 -2.92
N HIS A 162 17.30 10.09 -2.28
CA HIS A 162 17.37 9.75 -0.86
C HIS A 162 16.75 10.82 0.03
N GLY A 163 16.74 12.07 -0.41
CA GLY A 163 16.04 13.15 0.26
C GLY A 163 14.53 12.91 0.32
N PHE A 164 13.91 12.56 -0.81
CA PHE A 164 12.48 12.23 -0.87
C PHE A 164 12.15 10.98 -0.04
N SER A 165 12.96 9.93 -0.15
CA SER A 165 12.81 8.72 0.67
C SER A 165 12.85 9.01 2.18
N ALA A 166 13.83 9.81 2.64
CA ALA A 166 13.87 10.22 4.05
C ALA A 166 12.65 11.06 4.47
N LEU A 167 12.09 11.89 3.58
CA LEU A 167 10.86 12.63 3.86
C LEU A 167 9.61 11.74 3.89
N ALA A 168 9.55 10.69 3.08
CA ALA A 168 8.46 9.72 3.08
C ALA A 168 8.42 8.96 4.41
N VAL A 169 9.58 8.52 4.92
CA VAL A 169 9.74 7.93 6.25
C VAL A 169 9.30 8.89 7.35
N ILE A 170 9.70 10.17 7.27
CA ILE A 170 9.26 11.21 8.21
C ILE A 170 7.73 11.37 8.20
N ALA A 171 7.10 11.34 7.01
CA ALA A 171 5.66 11.44 6.87
C ALA A 171 4.97 10.24 7.55
N GLN A 172 5.45 9.04 7.29
CA GLN A 172 4.90 7.80 7.86
C GLN A 172 5.00 7.75 9.38
N ILE A 173 6.19 8.02 9.95
CA ILE A 173 6.38 8.01 11.41
C ILE A 173 5.55 9.09 12.11
N TRP A 174 5.39 10.26 11.48
CA TRP A 174 4.50 11.31 11.99
C TRP A 174 3.03 10.86 12.03
N GLU A 175 2.55 10.22 10.97
CA GLU A 175 1.18 9.71 10.88
C GLU A 175 0.92 8.57 11.88
N GLN A 176 1.86 7.63 12.03
CA GLN A 176 1.75 6.52 12.99
C GLN A 176 1.76 6.98 14.45
N SER A 177 2.43 8.10 14.75
CA SER A 177 2.53 8.64 16.11
C SER A 177 1.44 9.68 16.42
N MET A 178 0.48 9.86 15.50
CA MET A 178 -0.57 10.85 15.65
C MET A 178 -1.58 10.43 16.74
N PRO A 179 -1.95 11.32 17.68
CA PRO A 179 -2.97 10.99 18.67
C PRO A 179 -4.36 10.89 18.02
N ASP A 180 -5.17 9.94 18.50
CA ASP A 180 -6.51 9.64 17.96
C ASP A 180 -7.42 10.87 17.84
N ASP A 181 -7.38 11.77 18.85
CA ASP A 181 -8.24 12.97 18.92
C ASP A 181 -7.47 14.28 18.63
N ILE A 182 -6.96 14.42 17.41
CA ILE A 182 -6.14 15.60 17.04
C ILE A 182 -6.87 16.96 17.10
N GLN A 183 -8.20 16.94 17.21
CA GLN A 183 -9.03 18.14 17.30
C GLN A 183 -9.11 18.70 18.73
N LEU A 184 -8.66 17.96 19.74
CA LEU A 184 -8.65 18.43 21.12
C LEU A 184 -7.68 19.60 21.32
N PRO A 185 -8.00 20.58 22.19
CA PRO A 185 -7.13 21.73 22.46
C PRO A 185 -5.72 21.35 22.94
N GLU A 186 -5.59 20.19 23.58
CA GLU A 186 -4.33 19.63 24.09
C GLU A 186 -3.39 19.20 22.95
N ASN A 187 -3.95 18.85 21.77
CA ASN A 187 -3.22 18.42 20.58
C ASN A 187 -2.94 19.56 19.60
N LYS A 188 -3.05 20.82 20.04
CA LYS A 188 -2.83 21.99 19.20
C LYS A 188 -1.39 22.07 18.64
N GLU A 189 -0.41 21.64 19.42
CA GLU A 189 0.99 21.61 19.00
C GLU A 189 1.22 20.58 17.88
N TRP A 190 0.58 19.41 17.98
CA TRP A 190 0.55 18.39 16.92
C TRP A 190 -0.05 18.93 15.63
N ARG A 191 -1.25 19.54 15.71
CA ARG A 191 -1.88 20.12 14.51
C ARG A 191 -1.02 21.24 13.89
N SER A 192 -0.35 22.04 14.72
CA SER A 192 0.58 23.07 14.26
C SER A 192 1.82 22.47 13.58
N GLY A 193 2.37 21.39 14.13
CA GLY A 193 3.48 20.64 13.54
C GLY A 193 3.10 20.04 12.19
N TRP A 194 1.94 19.38 12.11
CA TRP A 194 1.42 18.79 10.87
C TRP A 194 1.24 19.86 9.80
N ALA A 195 0.63 21.00 10.15
CA ALA A 195 0.49 22.13 9.24
C ALA A 195 1.84 22.66 8.74
N SER A 196 2.86 22.70 9.60
CA SER A 196 4.21 23.13 9.23
C SER A 196 4.83 22.18 8.22
N ILE A 197 4.76 20.87 8.48
CA ILE A 197 5.29 19.82 7.59
C ILE A 197 4.55 19.83 6.25
N ALA A 198 3.21 19.88 6.28
CA ALA A 198 2.38 19.89 5.07
C ALA A 198 2.68 21.09 4.15
N ARG A 199 2.91 22.29 4.71
CA ARG A 199 3.33 23.47 3.92
C ARG A 199 4.70 23.26 3.26
N VAL A 200 5.62 22.66 3.98
CA VAL A 200 6.97 22.38 3.48
C VAL A 200 6.93 21.34 2.36
N PHE A 201 6.21 20.24 2.55
CA PHE A 201 6.04 19.20 1.52
C PHE A 201 5.32 19.74 0.28
N SER A 202 4.21 20.47 0.46
CA SER A 202 3.51 21.12 -0.64
C SER A 202 4.43 22.06 -1.43
N SER A 203 5.25 22.86 -0.74
CA SER A 203 6.18 23.79 -1.40
C SER A 203 7.26 23.05 -2.21
N LEU A 204 7.80 21.97 -1.64
CA LEU A 204 8.79 21.13 -2.32
C LEU A 204 8.22 20.45 -3.56
N LEU A 205 7.03 19.83 -3.44
CA LEU A 205 6.34 19.19 -4.57
C LEU A 205 5.98 20.22 -5.66
N GLN A 206 5.58 21.43 -5.29
CA GLN A 206 5.33 22.49 -6.27
C GLN A 206 6.60 22.87 -7.02
N GLN A 207 7.75 22.91 -6.35
CA GLN A 207 9.02 23.18 -6.99
C GLN A 207 9.47 22.03 -7.91
N ALA A 208 9.22 20.78 -7.50
CA ALA A 208 9.58 19.60 -8.27
C ALA A 208 8.68 19.38 -9.50
N TRP A 209 7.38 19.69 -9.40
CA TRP A 209 6.38 19.30 -10.41
C TRP A 209 5.71 20.46 -11.15
N VAL A 210 5.47 21.59 -10.48
CA VAL A 210 4.61 22.67 -11.01
C VAL A 210 5.41 23.81 -11.62
N MET A 211 6.61 24.10 -11.08
CA MET A 211 7.48 25.16 -11.58
C MET A 211 8.25 24.65 -12.81
N PRO A 212 7.95 25.11 -14.03
CA PRO A 212 8.77 24.77 -15.18
C PRO A 212 10.04 25.63 -15.08
N LEU A 213 11.20 25.00 -14.91
CA LEU A 213 12.46 25.67 -15.21
C LEU A 213 12.46 25.94 -16.72
N GLU A 214 12.64 27.20 -17.11
CA GLU A 214 12.47 27.71 -18.47
C GLU A 214 13.04 26.73 -19.51
N PRO A 215 12.28 26.35 -20.56
CA PRO A 215 12.83 25.50 -21.60
C PRO A 215 13.95 26.27 -22.29
N MET A 216 15.20 25.84 -22.10
CA MET A 216 16.24 26.20 -23.05
C MET A 216 15.78 25.68 -24.42
N GLU A 217 15.66 26.60 -25.36
CA GLU A 217 15.29 26.37 -26.76
C GLU A 217 16.18 25.25 -27.33
N ASP A 218 15.70 24.00 -27.37
CA ASP A 218 15.92 23.01 -28.46
C ASP A 218 15.55 21.54 -28.17
N VAL A 219 14.94 21.17 -27.05
CA VAL A 219 14.52 19.77 -26.86
C VAL A 219 13.01 19.64 -26.75
N VAL A 220 12.42 18.99 -27.76
CA VAL A 220 11.04 18.47 -27.75
C VAL A 220 10.99 17.27 -26.80
N SER A 221 11.21 17.52 -25.51
CA SER A 221 11.05 16.53 -24.44
C SER A 221 9.63 16.63 -23.90
N SER A 222 9.01 15.50 -23.59
CA SER A 222 7.73 15.45 -22.89
C SER A 222 7.76 16.38 -21.68
N SER A 223 6.85 17.34 -21.62
CA SER A 223 6.80 18.40 -20.61
C SER A 223 6.27 17.94 -19.24
N LEU A 224 6.22 16.63 -18.99
CA LEU A 224 5.84 16.07 -17.70
C LEU A 224 7.10 15.94 -16.83
N PRO A 225 6.99 16.16 -15.51
CA PRO A 225 8.07 15.81 -14.60
C PRO A 225 8.42 14.32 -14.77
N PRO A 226 9.67 13.94 -14.47
CA PRO A 226 10.07 12.56 -14.56
C PRO A 226 9.42 11.67 -13.49
N PRO A 227 9.34 10.34 -13.70
CA PRO A 227 8.74 9.39 -12.76
C PRO A 227 9.63 8.96 -11.57
N SER A 228 10.91 9.35 -11.51
CA SER A 228 11.79 9.05 -10.36
C SER A 228 11.16 9.51 -9.04
N CYS A 229 11.14 8.62 -8.04
CA CYS A 229 10.54 8.86 -6.72
C CYS A 229 9.03 9.12 -6.71
N VAL A 230 8.27 8.62 -7.70
CA VAL A 230 6.80 8.76 -7.72
C VAL A 230 6.16 8.19 -6.46
N ASP A 231 6.64 7.07 -5.92
CA ASP A 231 6.09 6.50 -4.68
C ASP A 231 6.33 7.42 -3.47
N ASP A 232 7.59 7.77 -3.18
CA ASP A 232 7.95 8.70 -2.10
C ASP A 232 7.17 10.02 -2.22
N ALA A 233 7.19 10.64 -3.41
CA ALA A 233 6.52 11.90 -3.63
C ALA A 233 4.99 11.77 -3.53
N SER A 234 4.42 10.59 -3.85
CA SER A 234 3.03 10.26 -3.55
C SER A 234 2.80 10.22 -2.05
N GLN A 235 3.66 9.56 -1.26
CA GLN A 235 3.56 9.54 0.21
C GLN A 235 3.52 10.97 0.79
N LEU A 236 4.39 11.86 0.32
CA LEU A 236 4.38 13.27 0.71
C LEU A 236 3.06 13.97 0.32
N LEU A 237 2.54 13.71 -0.88
CA LEU A 237 1.26 14.28 -1.33
C LEU A 237 0.09 13.74 -0.51
N GLY A 238 0.05 12.43 -0.24
CA GLY A 238 -0.91 11.76 0.64
C GLY A 238 -0.97 12.40 2.02
N PHE A 239 0.20 12.64 2.61
CA PHE A 239 0.35 13.33 3.89
C PHE A 239 -0.27 14.75 3.87
N VAL A 240 -0.01 15.51 2.81
CA VAL A 240 -0.60 16.85 2.61
C VAL A 240 -2.12 16.75 2.45
N MET A 241 -2.63 15.78 1.69
CA MET A 241 -4.07 15.57 1.52
C MET A 241 -4.76 15.24 2.83
N ARG A 242 -4.18 14.38 3.68
CA ARG A 242 -4.75 14.00 4.98
C ARG A 242 -4.84 15.19 5.94
N PHE A 243 -3.87 16.11 5.90
CA PHE A 243 -3.91 17.35 6.69
C PHE A 243 -5.11 18.27 6.34
N VAL A 244 -5.42 18.40 5.05
CA VAL A 244 -6.41 19.38 4.58
C VAL A 244 -7.83 19.02 5.03
N THR A 245 -8.48 19.98 5.69
CA THR A 245 -9.86 19.87 6.18
C THR A 245 -10.81 20.90 5.57
N SER A 246 -10.28 21.91 4.88
CA SER A 246 -11.05 23.00 4.30
C SER A 246 -10.52 23.44 2.94
N MET A 247 -11.34 24.16 2.17
CA MET A 247 -10.94 24.64 0.84
C MET A 247 -9.91 25.77 0.89
N ASP A 248 -9.90 26.58 1.95
CA ASP A 248 -8.89 27.61 2.13
C ASP A 248 -7.49 26.99 2.29
N GLU A 249 -7.37 25.92 3.08
CA GLU A 249 -6.13 25.13 3.23
C GLU A 249 -5.71 24.47 1.90
N ALA A 250 -6.67 23.92 1.14
CA ALA A 250 -6.39 23.32 -0.16
C ALA A 250 -5.83 24.33 -1.17
N VAL A 251 -6.35 25.57 -1.16
CA VAL A 251 -5.88 26.66 -2.01
C VAL A 251 -4.51 27.17 -1.55
N GLU A 252 -4.30 27.34 -0.24
CA GLU A 252 -3.00 27.75 0.33
C GLU A 252 -1.89 26.78 -0.10
N LEU A 253 -2.17 25.48 -0.08
CA LEU A 253 -1.24 24.41 -0.41
C LEU A 253 -1.22 24.06 -1.92
N LYS A 254 -1.92 24.83 -2.77
CA LYS A 254 -2.07 24.61 -4.22
C LYS A 254 -2.38 23.15 -4.59
N LEU A 255 -3.20 22.49 -3.79
CA LEU A 255 -3.38 21.04 -3.85
C LEU A 255 -3.98 20.57 -5.18
N THR A 256 -4.84 21.38 -5.81
CA THR A 256 -5.41 21.07 -7.13
C THR A 256 -4.34 20.97 -8.20
N GLN A 257 -3.37 21.89 -8.20
CA GLN A 257 -2.30 21.92 -9.21
C GLN A 257 -1.39 20.69 -9.04
N LEU A 258 -1.05 20.36 -7.79
CA LEU A 258 -0.27 19.18 -7.45
C LEU A 258 -0.98 17.90 -7.90
N LEU A 259 -2.27 17.76 -7.59
CA LEU A 259 -3.04 16.58 -7.97
C LEU A 259 -3.22 16.42 -9.48
N VAL A 260 -3.36 17.51 -10.23
CA VAL A 260 -3.42 17.45 -11.69
C VAL A 260 -2.11 16.92 -12.27
N VAL A 261 -0.96 17.44 -11.81
CA VAL A 261 0.34 16.95 -12.31
C VAL A 261 0.58 15.52 -11.87
N TRP A 262 0.33 15.19 -10.61
CA TRP A 262 0.48 13.84 -10.06
C TRP A 262 -0.40 12.82 -10.80
N ALA A 263 -1.68 13.14 -11.05
CA ALA A 263 -2.57 12.25 -11.79
C ALA A 263 -2.11 12.02 -13.24
N ASP A 264 -1.57 13.05 -13.91
CA ASP A 264 -0.96 12.91 -15.23
C ASP A 264 0.32 12.04 -15.17
N LEU A 265 1.15 12.18 -14.13
CA LEU A 265 2.36 11.38 -13.92
C LEU A 265 2.06 9.88 -13.75
N ILE A 266 1.21 9.54 -12.78
CA ILE A 266 0.90 8.14 -12.47
C ILE A 266 0.13 7.48 -13.63
N ALA A 267 -0.64 8.23 -14.42
CA ALA A 267 -1.37 7.67 -15.55
C ALA A 267 -0.45 7.00 -16.57
N ASP A 268 0.74 7.57 -16.77
CA ASP A 268 1.72 7.07 -17.74
C ASP A 268 2.81 6.20 -17.09
N TRP A 269 2.83 6.10 -15.75
CA TRP A 269 3.75 5.22 -15.00
C TRP A 269 3.58 3.74 -15.36
N ASP A 270 4.69 3.03 -15.45
CA ASP A 270 4.80 1.62 -15.86
C ASP A 270 5.86 0.83 -15.07
N ALA A 271 6.48 1.42 -14.05
CA ALA A 271 7.51 0.79 -13.22
C ALA A 271 6.91 0.02 -12.03
N TRP A 272 6.20 -1.08 -12.31
CA TRP A 272 5.57 -1.94 -11.29
C TRP A 272 6.55 -2.88 -10.56
N GLU A 273 7.86 -2.70 -10.73
CA GLU A 273 8.89 -3.50 -10.07
C GLU A 273 9.16 -2.92 -8.65
N GLU A 274 9.50 -3.75 -7.66
CA GLU A 274 9.95 -3.35 -6.30
C GLU A 274 8.91 -2.74 -5.32
N MET A 275 7.60 -3.02 -5.47
CA MET A 275 6.54 -2.54 -4.54
C MET A 275 6.44 -1.01 -4.39
N GLU A 276 6.95 -0.25 -5.36
CA GLU A 276 6.87 1.22 -5.43
C GLU A 276 5.46 1.76 -5.81
N ASP A 277 4.40 1.02 -5.53
CA ASP A 277 3.00 1.44 -5.77
C ASP A 277 2.18 1.64 -4.50
N LEU A 278 2.69 1.21 -3.34
CA LEU A 278 1.94 1.22 -2.08
C LEU A 278 1.54 2.65 -1.69
N ALA A 279 2.49 3.60 -1.74
CA ALA A 279 2.19 4.99 -1.40
C ALA A 279 1.33 5.65 -2.47
N VAL A 280 1.42 5.24 -3.73
CA VAL A 280 0.52 5.70 -4.80
C VAL A 280 -0.93 5.31 -4.50
N PHE A 281 -1.21 4.03 -4.19
CA PHE A 281 -2.55 3.56 -3.82
C PHE A 281 -3.06 4.20 -2.53
N SER A 282 -2.20 4.31 -1.51
CA SER A 282 -2.51 5.03 -0.26
C SER A 282 -2.90 6.49 -0.51
N SER A 283 -2.23 7.13 -1.47
CA SER A 283 -2.50 8.51 -1.89
C SER A 283 -3.78 8.64 -2.72
N ILE A 284 -4.13 7.66 -3.55
CA ILE A 284 -5.44 7.59 -4.22
C ILE A 284 -6.55 7.60 -3.17
N GLN A 285 -6.43 6.78 -2.12
CA GLN A 285 -7.42 6.73 -1.05
C GLN A 285 -7.48 8.06 -0.27
N ALA A 286 -6.34 8.69 0.00
CA ALA A 286 -6.30 10.02 0.61
C ALA A 286 -6.96 11.09 -0.27
N ALA A 287 -6.82 11.01 -1.60
CA ALA A 287 -7.48 11.91 -2.54
C ALA A 287 -9.01 11.73 -2.52
N ILE A 288 -9.49 10.49 -2.52
CA ILE A 288 -10.93 10.18 -2.45
C ILE A 288 -11.53 10.71 -1.13
N ASN A 289 -10.85 10.48 -0.01
CA ASN A 289 -11.25 11.00 1.30
C ASN A 289 -11.21 12.54 1.37
N LEU A 290 -10.26 13.18 0.69
CA LEU A 290 -10.22 14.63 0.55
C LEU A 290 -11.47 15.15 -0.20
N HIS A 291 -11.91 14.47 -1.27
CA HIS A 291 -13.17 14.81 -1.98
C HIS A 291 -14.35 14.84 -1.02
N ARG A 292 -14.50 13.75 -0.25
CA ARG A 292 -15.60 13.56 0.69
C ARG A 292 -15.60 14.64 1.77
N ARG A 293 -14.44 14.89 2.41
CA ARG A 293 -14.32 15.82 3.55
C ARG A 293 -14.64 17.27 3.19
N CYS A 294 -14.18 17.73 2.03
CA CYS A 294 -14.28 19.13 1.64
C CYS A 294 -15.47 19.44 0.72
N ASN A 295 -16.28 18.42 0.36
CA ASN A 295 -17.44 18.53 -0.54
C ASN A 295 -17.13 19.33 -1.82
N PHE A 296 -15.95 19.07 -2.39
CA PHE A 296 -15.46 19.82 -3.52
C PHE A 296 -16.32 19.54 -4.77
N THR A 297 -17.16 20.49 -5.20
CA THR A 297 -17.89 20.31 -6.47
C THR A 297 -16.90 20.34 -7.65
N ASN A 298 -16.83 19.26 -8.43
CA ASN A 298 -16.03 19.13 -9.66
C ASN A 298 -14.49 19.25 -9.51
N TYR A 299 -13.93 19.13 -8.30
CA TYR A 299 -12.48 19.27 -8.10
C TYR A 299 -11.66 18.17 -8.78
N PHE A 300 -12.11 16.92 -8.69
CA PHE A 300 -11.53 15.78 -9.43
C PHE A 300 -11.65 15.89 -10.96
N MET A 301 -12.48 16.81 -11.45
CA MET A 301 -12.68 17.08 -12.86
C MET A 301 -11.76 18.18 -13.37
N SER A 302 -10.93 18.77 -12.49
CA SER A 302 -9.91 19.73 -12.89
C SER A 302 -8.95 19.06 -13.86
N THR A 303 -8.72 19.71 -14.98
CA THR A 303 -7.85 19.22 -16.07
C THR A 303 -6.59 20.05 -16.15
N SER A 304 -5.51 19.42 -16.61
CA SER A 304 -4.29 20.13 -16.96
C SER A 304 -4.51 21.01 -18.19
N GLN A 305 -4.06 22.26 -18.16
CA GLN A 305 -3.85 23.05 -19.38
C GLN A 305 -2.56 22.55 -20.06
N LYS A 306 -2.63 21.47 -20.84
CA LYS A 306 -1.48 21.04 -21.64
C LYS A 306 -1.14 22.09 -22.71
N LEU A 307 0.11 22.56 -22.71
CA LEU A 307 0.70 23.44 -23.72
C LEU A 307 1.04 22.71 -25.04
N SER A 308 0.88 21.38 -25.13
CA SER A 308 1.17 20.61 -26.34
C SER A 308 0.28 19.37 -26.49
N GLY A 309 -0.58 19.39 -27.52
CA GLY A 309 -1.05 18.28 -28.37
C GLY A 309 -1.79 17.05 -27.79
N GLY A 310 -1.61 16.68 -26.52
CA GLY A 310 -2.28 15.54 -25.89
C GLY A 310 -3.69 15.88 -25.38
N LEU A 311 -4.55 14.86 -25.23
CA LEU A 311 -5.83 15.02 -24.54
C LEU A 311 -5.55 15.40 -23.07
N ALA A 312 -6.11 16.53 -22.62
CA ALA A 312 -6.08 16.91 -21.21
C ALA A 312 -6.91 15.88 -20.43
N ARG A 313 -6.27 15.16 -19.50
CA ARG A 313 -6.95 14.26 -18.57
C ARG A 313 -7.35 15.04 -17.33
N SER A 314 -8.51 14.70 -16.79
CA SER A 314 -8.87 15.13 -15.44
C SER A 314 -8.12 14.31 -14.40
N ILE A 315 -8.07 14.79 -13.15
CA ILE A 315 -7.45 14.06 -12.03
C ILE A 315 -8.00 12.63 -11.96
N ILE A 316 -9.32 12.47 -12.06
CA ILE A 316 -9.96 11.15 -11.96
C ILE A 316 -9.61 10.23 -13.14
N GLU A 317 -9.49 10.77 -14.36
CA GLU A 317 -9.11 9.98 -15.53
C GLU A 317 -7.65 9.53 -15.45
N GLY A 318 -6.76 10.38 -14.93
CA GLY A 318 -5.36 10.02 -14.70
C GLY A 318 -5.22 8.90 -13.67
N ILE A 319 -5.89 9.03 -12.52
CA ILE A 319 -5.94 7.98 -11.50
C ILE A 319 -6.56 6.69 -12.07
N SER A 320 -7.65 6.81 -12.83
CA SER A 320 -8.33 5.63 -13.43
C SER A 320 -7.43 4.90 -14.41
N ALA A 321 -6.62 5.62 -15.18
CA ALA A 321 -5.65 5.01 -16.09
C ALA A 321 -4.58 4.21 -15.33
N PHE A 322 -4.05 4.75 -14.23
CA PHE A 322 -3.11 4.04 -13.35
C PHE A 322 -3.77 2.77 -12.76
N VAL A 323 -4.98 2.88 -12.19
CA VAL A 323 -5.70 1.74 -11.61
C VAL A 323 -5.97 0.66 -12.67
N CYS A 324 -6.36 1.04 -13.90
CA CYS A 324 -6.54 0.08 -14.99
C CYS A 324 -5.27 -0.71 -15.33
N LYS A 325 -4.09 -0.05 -15.28
CA LYS A 325 -2.80 -0.70 -15.46
C LYS A 325 -2.47 -1.62 -14.28
N GLY A 326 -2.71 -1.15 -13.05
CA GLY A 326 -2.47 -1.92 -11.82
C GLY A 326 -3.29 -3.21 -11.74
N ILE A 327 -4.51 -3.24 -12.29
CA ILE A 327 -5.33 -4.46 -12.37
C ILE A 327 -4.63 -5.58 -13.17
N GLY A 328 -3.80 -5.23 -14.14
CA GLY A 328 -3.07 -6.19 -14.98
C GLY A 328 -1.61 -6.41 -14.57
N ALA A 329 -1.19 -5.88 -13.42
CA ALA A 329 0.19 -5.96 -12.93
C ALA A 329 0.42 -7.26 -12.14
N TYR A 330 1.17 -7.19 -11.04
CA TYR A 330 1.43 -8.34 -10.16
C TYR A 330 0.33 -8.50 -9.09
N PRO A 331 0.21 -9.67 -8.42
CA PRO A 331 -0.93 -10.01 -7.57
C PRO A 331 -1.33 -8.95 -6.52
N SER A 332 -0.39 -8.40 -5.75
CA SER A 332 -0.69 -7.39 -4.73
C SER A 332 -1.18 -6.06 -5.32
N ALA A 333 -0.53 -5.59 -6.40
CA ALA A 333 -1.00 -4.40 -7.13
C ALA A 333 -2.39 -4.61 -7.72
N THR A 334 -2.70 -5.81 -8.23
CA THR A 334 -4.03 -6.17 -8.72
C THR A 334 -5.08 -6.08 -7.60
N ARG A 335 -4.79 -6.58 -6.40
CA ARG A 335 -5.69 -6.48 -5.23
C ARG A 335 -5.95 -5.04 -4.84
N ARG A 336 -4.89 -4.24 -4.67
CA ARG A 336 -4.99 -2.80 -4.35
C ARG A 336 -5.76 -2.01 -5.41
N ALA A 337 -5.47 -2.26 -6.68
CA ALA A 337 -6.15 -1.61 -7.80
C ALA A 337 -7.64 -1.95 -7.84
N CYS A 338 -8.00 -3.23 -7.66
CA CYS A 338 -9.40 -3.65 -7.59
C CYS A 338 -10.12 -2.98 -6.42
N SER A 339 -9.52 -2.91 -5.23
CA SER A 339 -10.09 -2.19 -4.08
C SER A 339 -10.37 -0.71 -4.39
N CYS A 340 -9.45 -0.03 -5.09
CA CYS A 340 -9.63 1.35 -5.53
C CYS A 340 -10.79 1.56 -6.51
N VAL A 341 -11.14 0.57 -7.35
CA VAL A 341 -12.27 0.68 -8.30
C VAL A 341 -13.57 1.01 -7.57
N HIS A 342 -13.80 0.37 -6.43
CA HIS A 342 -15.00 0.59 -5.62
C HIS A 342 -15.06 2.02 -5.09
N ALA A 343 -13.97 2.45 -4.43
CA ALA A 343 -13.88 3.78 -3.85
C ALA A 343 -14.02 4.86 -4.94
N LEU A 344 -13.33 4.73 -6.09
CA LEU A 344 -13.37 5.70 -7.19
C LEU A 344 -14.74 5.81 -7.86
N LEU A 345 -15.49 4.72 -7.95
CA LEU A 345 -16.81 4.72 -8.59
C LEU A 345 -17.91 5.21 -7.66
N HIS A 346 -17.83 4.95 -6.35
CA HIS A 346 -18.98 5.12 -5.44
C HIS A 346 -18.83 6.21 -4.41
N VAL A 347 -17.60 6.61 -4.07
CA VAL A 347 -17.36 7.66 -3.06
C VAL A 347 -17.44 9.07 -3.64
N PRO A 348 -16.87 9.37 -4.83
CA PRO A 348 -17.01 10.70 -5.42
C PRO A 348 -18.45 11.03 -5.82
N SER A 349 -18.84 12.29 -5.59
CA SER A 349 -20.09 12.83 -6.10
C SER A 349 -19.95 13.25 -7.57
N PHE A 350 -20.62 12.51 -8.46
CA PHE A 350 -20.69 12.83 -9.88
C PHE A 350 -21.92 13.70 -10.17
N SER A 351 -21.69 14.82 -10.85
CA SER A 351 -22.75 15.66 -11.41
C SER A 351 -23.25 15.10 -12.75
N PHE A 352 -24.40 15.58 -13.23
CA PHE A 352 -24.95 15.22 -14.54
C PHE A 352 -23.95 15.43 -15.70
N GLU A 353 -23.11 16.47 -15.61
CA GLU A 353 -22.11 16.79 -16.64
C GLU A 353 -20.93 15.82 -16.65
N THR A 354 -20.67 15.16 -15.52
CA THR A 354 -19.52 14.27 -15.28
C THR A 354 -19.90 12.79 -15.32
N GLU A 355 -21.19 12.48 -15.50
CA GLU A 355 -21.71 11.11 -15.55
C GLU A 355 -21.13 10.29 -16.70
N ALA A 356 -20.83 10.94 -17.84
CA ALA A 356 -20.16 10.30 -18.97
C ALA A 356 -18.74 9.82 -18.62
N ILE A 357 -18.03 10.55 -17.77
CA ILE A 357 -16.69 10.17 -17.31
C ILE A 357 -16.80 8.94 -16.41
N ARG A 358 -17.73 8.95 -15.44
CA ARG A 358 -18.00 7.80 -14.57
C ARG A 358 -18.37 6.54 -15.37
N GLN A 359 -19.21 6.69 -16.40
CA GLN A 359 -19.56 5.58 -17.31
C GLN A 359 -18.34 5.06 -18.08
N SER A 360 -17.49 5.95 -18.60
CA SER A 360 -16.26 5.56 -19.28
C SER A 360 -15.31 4.81 -18.34
N MET A 361 -15.14 5.30 -17.11
CA MET A 361 -14.32 4.65 -16.09
C MET A 361 -14.82 3.25 -15.76
N ALA A 362 -16.12 3.09 -15.49
CA ALA A 362 -16.70 1.78 -15.19
C ALA A 362 -16.52 0.78 -16.34
N VAL A 363 -16.57 1.24 -17.60
CA VAL A 363 -16.30 0.41 -18.77
C VAL A 363 -14.82 0.02 -18.86
N GLU A 364 -13.88 0.91 -18.59
CA GLU A 364 -12.45 0.58 -18.64
C GLU A 364 -12.02 -0.32 -17.46
N PHE A 365 -12.50 -0.06 -16.24
CA PHE A 365 -12.27 -0.95 -15.10
C PHE A 365 -12.83 -2.35 -15.34
N ALA A 366 -14.09 -2.47 -15.77
CA ALA A 366 -14.67 -3.77 -16.08
C ALA A 366 -13.92 -4.50 -17.20
N ARG A 367 -13.34 -3.76 -18.16
CA ARG A 367 -12.55 -4.36 -19.24
C ARG A 367 -11.24 -4.91 -18.70
N ALA A 368 -10.48 -4.08 -17.97
CA ALA A 368 -9.20 -4.47 -17.38
C ALA A 368 -9.38 -5.69 -16.46
N SER A 369 -10.37 -5.64 -15.55
CA SER A 369 -10.65 -6.73 -14.61
C SER A 369 -11.09 -8.01 -15.33
N PHE A 370 -11.96 -7.91 -16.33
CA PHE A 370 -12.42 -9.10 -17.04
C PHE A 370 -11.31 -9.72 -17.89
N CYS A 371 -10.52 -8.91 -18.61
CA CYS A 371 -9.37 -9.41 -19.36
C CYS A 371 -8.38 -10.15 -18.44
N HIS A 372 -8.01 -9.55 -17.30
CA HIS A 372 -7.08 -10.19 -16.36
C HIS A 372 -7.68 -11.44 -15.69
N PHE A 373 -8.99 -11.44 -15.41
CA PHE A 373 -9.70 -12.63 -14.93
C PHE A 373 -9.62 -13.79 -15.93
N ARG A 374 -9.78 -13.51 -17.23
CA ARG A 374 -9.67 -14.53 -18.27
C ARG A 374 -8.24 -15.06 -18.43
N ASP A 375 -7.24 -14.20 -18.23
CA ASP A 375 -5.83 -14.61 -18.27
C ASP A 375 -5.43 -15.48 -17.07
N THR A 376 -6.12 -15.31 -15.93
CA THR A 376 -5.85 -16.01 -14.65
C THR A 376 -6.74 -17.23 -14.40
N ASP A 377 -7.85 -17.40 -15.15
CA ASP A 377 -8.83 -18.52 -15.05
C ASP A 377 -8.17 -19.91 -14.99
N ASN A 378 -7.02 -20.09 -15.65
CA ASN A 378 -6.28 -21.35 -15.70
C ASN A 378 -5.02 -21.41 -14.82
N LYS A 379 -4.66 -20.34 -14.11
CA LYS A 379 -3.32 -20.17 -13.49
C LYS A 379 -3.34 -19.94 -11.98
N SER A 380 -4.18 -19.02 -11.49
CA SER A 380 -4.34 -18.77 -10.05
C SER A 380 -5.78 -18.34 -9.76
N ARG A 381 -6.43 -19.07 -8.85
CA ARG A 381 -7.78 -18.74 -8.38
C ARG A 381 -7.78 -17.69 -7.27
N GLY A 382 -6.64 -17.39 -6.66
CA GLY A 382 -6.51 -16.39 -5.60
C GLY A 382 -6.88 -14.97 -6.05
N LEU A 383 -6.70 -14.65 -7.34
CA LEU A 383 -7.04 -13.34 -7.91
C LEU A 383 -8.48 -13.21 -8.38
N TRP A 384 -9.28 -14.28 -8.36
CA TRP A 384 -10.65 -14.22 -8.85
C TRP A 384 -11.51 -13.27 -8.02
N LYS A 385 -11.41 -13.35 -6.69
CA LYS A 385 -12.19 -12.52 -5.77
C LYS A 385 -12.09 -11.02 -6.08
N PRO A 386 -10.91 -10.38 -6.03
CA PRO A 386 -10.80 -8.93 -6.27
C PRO A 386 -11.28 -8.53 -7.68
N LEU A 387 -10.95 -9.32 -8.72
CA LEU A 387 -11.33 -9.01 -10.10
C LEU A 387 -12.85 -9.08 -10.32
N LEU A 388 -13.50 -10.12 -9.79
CA LEU A 388 -14.94 -10.31 -9.92
C LEU A 388 -15.72 -9.25 -9.15
N LEU A 389 -15.24 -8.84 -7.97
CA LEU A 389 -15.84 -7.74 -7.19
C LEU A 389 -15.68 -6.39 -7.89
N ALA A 390 -14.53 -6.10 -8.50
CA ALA A 390 -14.35 -4.87 -9.28
C ALA A 390 -15.35 -4.77 -10.46
N ILE A 391 -15.57 -5.87 -11.20
CA ILE A 391 -16.59 -5.95 -12.26
C ILE A 391 -17.99 -5.75 -11.67
N SER A 392 -18.26 -6.35 -10.51
CA SER A 392 -19.53 -6.23 -9.79
C SER A 392 -19.88 -4.78 -9.49
N SER A 393 -18.90 -3.99 -9.02
CA SER A 393 -19.10 -2.56 -8.80
C SER A 393 -19.41 -1.75 -10.05
N CYS A 394 -18.76 -2.09 -11.17
CA CYS A 394 -19.06 -1.47 -12.45
C CYS A 394 -20.48 -1.83 -12.93
N TYR A 395 -20.87 -3.10 -12.78
CA TYR A 395 -22.17 -3.62 -13.22
C TYR A 395 -23.34 -3.01 -12.44
N ILE A 396 -23.19 -2.80 -11.13
CA ILE A 396 -24.27 -2.22 -10.32
C ILE A 396 -24.65 -0.82 -10.83
N ILE A 397 -23.70 0.01 -11.27
CA ILE A 397 -23.99 1.36 -11.79
C ILE A 397 -24.46 1.30 -13.26
N TYR A 398 -23.73 0.60 -14.13
CA TYR A 398 -23.99 0.59 -15.58
C TYR A 398 -24.16 -0.84 -16.14
N PRO A 399 -25.27 -1.53 -15.80
CA PRO A 399 -25.44 -2.94 -16.12
C PRO A 399 -25.42 -3.23 -17.62
N ASP A 400 -26.07 -2.40 -18.43
CA ASP A 400 -26.14 -2.57 -19.89
C ASP A 400 -24.77 -2.38 -20.56
N ASN A 401 -24.01 -1.36 -20.13
CA ASN A 401 -22.68 -1.08 -20.65
C ASN A 401 -21.70 -2.22 -20.34
N VAL A 402 -21.69 -2.67 -19.08
CA VAL A 402 -20.81 -3.75 -18.64
C VAL A 402 -21.19 -5.06 -19.34
N LYS A 403 -22.48 -5.41 -19.42
CA LYS A 403 -22.93 -6.59 -20.17
C LYS A 403 -22.48 -6.54 -21.64
N GLN A 404 -22.67 -5.41 -22.32
CA GLN A 404 -22.25 -5.25 -23.71
C GLN A 404 -20.73 -5.37 -23.85
N LEU A 405 -19.96 -4.83 -22.91
CA LEU A 405 -18.52 -4.91 -22.88
C LEU A 405 -18.04 -6.36 -22.69
N LEU A 406 -18.55 -7.07 -21.69
CA LEU A 406 -18.16 -8.47 -21.42
C LEU A 406 -18.40 -9.34 -22.65
N GLY A 407 -19.56 -9.18 -23.31
CA GLY A 407 -19.88 -9.87 -24.55
C GLY A 407 -19.05 -9.45 -25.78
N LYS A 408 -18.33 -8.32 -25.73
CA LYS A 408 -17.37 -7.92 -26.78
C LYS A 408 -15.99 -8.52 -26.58
N VAL A 409 -15.60 -8.75 -25.32
CA VAL A 409 -14.31 -9.36 -24.98
C VAL A 409 -14.35 -10.86 -25.25
N GLU A 410 -15.44 -11.52 -24.84
CA GLU A 410 -15.65 -12.95 -25.07
C GLU A 410 -17.12 -13.24 -25.35
N ASP A 411 -17.39 -14.16 -26.28
CA ASP A 411 -18.74 -14.68 -26.48
C ASP A 411 -19.25 -15.28 -25.17
N GLU A 412 -20.49 -14.96 -24.78
CA GLU A 412 -21.04 -15.39 -23.49
C GLU A 412 -20.28 -14.82 -22.26
N GLY A 413 -19.47 -13.76 -22.40
CA GLY A 413 -18.67 -13.20 -21.30
C GLY A 413 -19.47 -12.78 -20.05
N PHE A 414 -20.72 -12.31 -20.23
CA PHE A 414 -21.62 -12.02 -19.09
C PHE A 414 -21.93 -13.28 -18.27
N THR A 415 -22.19 -14.41 -18.93
CA THR A 415 -22.50 -15.66 -18.23
C THR A 415 -21.27 -16.27 -17.58
N VAL A 416 -20.10 -16.15 -18.23
CA VAL A 416 -18.81 -16.57 -17.63
C VAL A 416 -18.56 -15.82 -16.33
N TRP A 417 -18.68 -14.49 -16.34
CA TRP A 417 -18.53 -13.66 -15.14
C TRP A 417 -19.56 -14.00 -14.06
N ALA A 418 -20.84 -14.13 -14.43
CA ALA A 418 -21.92 -14.44 -13.47
C ALA A 418 -21.71 -15.79 -12.78
N SER A 419 -21.32 -16.83 -13.52
CA SER A 419 -21.00 -18.15 -12.96
C SER A 419 -19.78 -18.12 -12.04
N ALA A 420 -18.74 -17.36 -12.40
CA ALA A 420 -17.56 -17.18 -11.55
C ALA A 420 -17.91 -16.43 -10.25
N LEU A 421 -18.71 -15.37 -10.33
CA LEU A 421 -19.20 -14.63 -9.16
C LEU A 421 -20.05 -15.53 -8.24
N ALA A 422 -20.93 -16.34 -8.82
CA ALA A 422 -21.71 -17.33 -8.07
C ALA A 422 -20.80 -18.33 -7.34
N SER A 423 -19.71 -18.75 -7.98
CA SER A 423 -18.76 -19.71 -7.40
C SER A 423 -18.03 -19.15 -6.18
N ILE A 424 -17.47 -17.93 -6.26
CA ILE A 424 -16.76 -17.30 -5.14
C ILE A 424 -17.68 -16.91 -3.97
N SER A 425 -18.98 -16.82 -4.23
CA SER A 425 -20.01 -16.50 -3.23
C SER A 425 -20.48 -17.73 -2.45
N THR A 426 -20.04 -18.93 -2.85
CA THR A 426 -20.27 -20.17 -2.10
C THR A 426 -19.22 -20.35 -1.02
N ARG A 427 -19.59 -20.95 0.11
CA ARG A 427 -18.62 -21.30 1.18
C ARG A 427 -17.63 -22.40 0.77
N SER A 428 -17.92 -23.10 -0.32
CA SER A 428 -17.06 -24.18 -0.82
C SER A 428 -15.83 -23.69 -1.57
N PHE A 429 -15.74 -22.39 -1.86
CA PHE A 429 -14.61 -21.81 -2.55
C PHE A 429 -13.52 -21.38 -1.56
N GLU A 430 -12.30 -21.88 -1.77
CA GLU A 430 -11.14 -21.68 -0.89
C GLU A 430 -10.81 -20.18 -0.66
N PHE A 431 -10.89 -19.37 -1.71
CA PHE A 431 -10.69 -17.91 -1.65
C PHE A 431 -12.02 -17.16 -1.65
N GLY A 432 -12.96 -17.61 -0.82
CA GLY A 432 -14.31 -17.05 -0.71
C GLY A 432 -14.35 -15.60 -0.20
N LEU A 433 -15.54 -15.02 -0.21
CA LEU A 433 -15.79 -13.70 0.37
C LEU A 433 -15.54 -13.74 1.89
N SER A 434 -14.82 -12.77 2.43
CA SER A 434 -14.38 -12.78 3.84
C SER A 434 -14.91 -11.61 4.67
N SER A 435 -15.00 -10.40 4.13
CA SER A 435 -15.49 -9.23 4.88
C SER A 435 -16.98 -8.97 4.66
N GLU A 436 -17.64 -8.29 5.61
CA GLU A 436 -19.05 -7.89 5.49
C GLU A 436 -19.29 -7.12 4.17
N SER A 437 -18.41 -6.16 3.87
CA SER A 437 -18.48 -5.33 2.66
C SER A 437 -18.36 -6.15 1.37
N GLU A 438 -17.47 -7.14 1.32
CA GLU A 438 -17.35 -8.06 0.18
C GLU A 438 -18.64 -8.84 -0.04
N ILE A 439 -19.18 -9.43 1.03
CA ILE A 439 -20.39 -10.26 0.98
C ILE A 439 -21.59 -9.42 0.57
N LYS A 440 -21.75 -8.23 1.16
CA LYS A 440 -22.81 -7.28 0.84
C LYS A 440 -22.80 -6.87 -0.63
N LEU A 441 -21.63 -6.56 -1.17
CA LEU A 441 -21.48 -6.22 -2.59
C LEU A 441 -21.87 -7.40 -3.50
N ALA A 442 -21.43 -8.62 -3.16
CA ALA A 442 -21.77 -9.81 -3.93
C ALA A 442 -23.28 -10.07 -3.91
N VAL A 443 -23.94 -9.93 -2.76
CA VAL A 443 -25.40 -10.10 -2.62
C VAL A 443 -26.16 -9.10 -3.50
N ILE A 444 -25.83 -7.81 -3.44
CA ILE A 444 -26.47 -6.76 -4.26
C ILE A 444 -26.29 -7.08 -5.76
N THR A 445 -25.10 -7.53 -6.14
CA THR A 445 -24.77 -7.85 -7.54
C THR A 445 -25.52 -9.09 -8.02
N LEU A 446 -25.51 -10.17 -7.25
CA LEU A 446 -26.21 -11.42 -7.57
C LEU A 446 -27.71 -11.19 -7.70
N ALA A 447 -28.31 -10.38 -6.82
CA ALA A 447 -29.72 -9.99 -6.93
C ALA A 447 -30.03 -9.32 -8.30
N LYS A 448 -29.19 -8.38 -8.73
CA LYS A 448 -29.32 -7.73 -10.06
C LYS A 448 -29.06 -8.69 -11.23
N VAL A 449 -28.14 -9.64 -11.09
CA VAL A 449 -27.86 -10.65 -12.13
C VAL A 449 -29.05 -11.59 -12.27
N VAL A 450 -29.60 -12.08 -11.16
CA VAL A 450 -30.81 -12.93 -11.15
C VAL A 450 -31.99 -12.17 -11.76
N GLU A 451 -32.22 -10.92 -11.36
CA GLU A 451 -33.26 -10.05 -11.91
C GLU A 451 -33.19 -9.95 -13.44
N HIS A 452 -31.97 -9.79 -13.95
CA HIS A 452 -31.70 -9.66 -15.38
C HIS A 452 -31.90 -10.98 -16.14
N LEU A 453 -31.38 -12.09 -15.61
CA LEU A 453 -31.56 -13.41 -16.22
C LEU A 453 -33.03 -13.82 -16.29
N LEU A 454 -33.83 -13.45 -15.28
CA LEU A 454 -35.29 -13.64 -15.28
C LEU A 454 -36.01 -12.76 -16.31
N SER A 455 -35.51 -11.55 -16.53
CA SER A 455 -36.09 -10.59 -17.48
C SER A 455 -35.76 -10.94 -18.94
N PHE A 456 -34.65 -11.64 -19.19
CA PHE A 456 -34.19 -12.04 -20.52
C PHE A 456 -33.81 -13.54 -20.58
N PRO A 457 -34.79 -14.45 -20.59
CA PRO A 457 -34.54 -15.90 -20.57
C PRO A 457 -33.79 -16.37 -21.82
N SER A 458 -32.82 -17.27 -21.64
CA SER A 458 -32.12 -17.98 -22.71
C SER A 458 -31.95 -19.45 -22.35
N ASP A 459 -31.82 -20.35 -23.33
CA ASP A 459 -31.79 -21.80 -23.09
C ASP A 459 -30.60 -22.25 -22.19
N ARG A 460 -29.43 -21.59 -22.28
CA ARG A 460 -28.29 -21.80 -21.35
C ARG A 460 -28.42 -21.01 -20.05
N GLY A 461 -29.25 -19.96 -20.03
CA GLY A 461 -29.41 -19.07 -18.87
C GLY A 461 -30.12 -19.69 -17.68
N ASN A 462 -30.82 -20.83 -17.87
CA ASN A 462 -31.56 -21.48 -16.79
C ASN A 462 -30.65 -22.16 -15.74
N GLU A 463 -29.53 -22.77 -16.16
CA GLU A 463 -28.55 -23.36 -15.24
C GLU A 463 -27.83 -22.26 -14.45
N ILE A 464 -27.35 -21.23 -15.15
CA ILE A 464 -26.67 -20.09 -14.53
C ILE A 464 -27.59 -19.30 -13.60
N LEU A 465 -28.86 -19.12 -13.98
CA LEU A 465 -29.87 -18.50 -13.12
C LEU A 465 -30.03 -19.28 -11.82
N HIS A 466 -30.09 -20.61 -11.91
CA HIS A 466 -30.23 -21.47 -10.75
C HIS A 466 -28.99 -21.39 -9.84
N ASP A 467 -27.79 -21.42 -10.41
CA ASP A 467 -26.55 -21.32 -9.65
C ASP A 467 -26.39 -19.93 -9.01
N CYS A 468 -26.64 -18.85 -9.74
CA CYS A 468 -26.62 -17.49 -9.20
C CYS A 468 -27.66 -17.29 -8.09
N PHE A 469 -28.85 -17.87 -8.23
CA PHE A 469 -29.89 -17.77 -7.20
C PHE A 469 -29.56 -18.60 -5.96
N ARG A 470 -28.96 -19.79 -6.12
CA ARG A 470 -28.42 -20.57 -5.01
C ARG A 470 -27.33 -19.79 -4.27
N SER A 471 -26.35 -19.27 -4.99
CA SER A 471 -25.25 -18.50 -4.39
C SER A 471 -25.73 -17.21 -3.73
N LEU A 472 -26.76 -16.55 -4.27
CA LEU A 472 -27.40 -15.40 -3.63
C LEU A 472 -27.94 -15.78 -2.26
N MET A 473 -28.65 -16.90 -2.16
CA MET A 473 -29.18 -17.42 -0.90
C MET A 473 -28.04 -17.72 0.10
N GLU A 474 -27.01 -18.45 -0.34
CA GLU A 474 -25.85 -18.77 0.52
C GLU A 474 -25.13 -17.51 1.04
N ALA A 475 -24.90 -16.53 0.16
CA ALA A 475 -24.26 -15.27 0.52
C ALA A 475 -25.11 -14.44 1.51
N CYS A 476 -26.44 -14.51 1.43
CA CYS A 476 -27.32 -13.84 2.39
C CYS A 476 -27.25 -14.45 3.79
N ILE A 477 -27.19 -15.78 3.89
CA ILE A 477 -26.95 -16.45 5.17
C ILE A 477 -25.59 -15.99 5.72
N HIS A 478 -24.55 -16.06 4.88
CA HIS A 478 -23.19 -15.71 5.29
C HIS A 478 -23.08 -14.27 5.79
N LEU A 479 -23.74 -13.32 5.11
CA LEU A 479 -23.75 -11.93 5.55
C LEU A 479 -24.34 -11.78 6.95
N LYS A 480 -25.44 -12.47 7.25
CA LYS A 480 -26.08 -12.38 8.55
C LYS A 480 -25.23 -13.01 9.65
N GLU A 481 -24.57 -14.13 9.37
CA GLU A 481 -23.64 -14.74 10.33
C GLU A 481 -22.50 -13.78 10.68
N VAL A 482 -21.87 -13.15 9.67
CA VAL A 482 -20.79 -12.17 9.90
C VAL A 482 -21.29 -10.95 10.69
N GLN A 483 -22.52 -10.49 10.44
CA GLN A 483 -23.13 -9.39 11.20
C GLN A 483 -23.45 -9.78 12.66
N GLU A 484 -23.88 -11.01 12.91
CA GLU A 484 -24.17 -11.52 14.25
C GLU A 484 -22.89 -11.77 15.07
N ASP A 485 -21.82 -12.26 14.42
CA ASP A 485 -20.51 -12.48 15.04
C ASP A 485 -19.81 -11.16 15.43
N GLY A 486 -20.05 -10.08 14.67
CA GLY A 486 -19.52 -8.74 14.94
C GLY A 486 -20.17 -8.02 16.12
N GLU A 487 -21.39 -8.41 16.53
CA GLU A 487 -22.14 -7.79 17.63
C GLU A 487 -21.98 -8.52 18.99
N GLY A 488 -21.28 -9.67 19.04
CA GLY A 488 -21.30 -10.61 20.17
C GLY A 488 -20.00 -10.79 20.98
N SER A 489 -18.90 -10.12 20.67
CA SER A 489 -17.56 -10.45 21.24
C SER A 489 -17.14 -9.58 22.44
N ASP A 490 -18.05 -9.36 23.39
CA ASP A 490 -17.76 -8.73 24.70
C ASP A 490 -17.99 -9.72 25.87
N GLU A 491 -17.94 -11.03 25.62
CA GLU A 491 -17.95 -12.04 26.69
C GLU A 491 -16.54 -12.57 26.98
N GLN A 492 -16.02 -12.06 28.09
CA GLN A 492 -14.85 -12.47 28.86
C GLN A 492 -14.31 -13.88 28.53
N ILE A 493 -13.11 -13.92 27.96
CA ILE A 493 -12.26 -15.11 27.96
C ILE A 493 -11.85 -15.35 29.42
N ASP A 494 -12.47 -16.35 30.05
CA ASP A 494 -12.09 -16.88 31.34
C ASP A 494 -10.83 -17.73 31.11
N ASP A 495 -9.67 -17.18 31.49
CA ASP A 495 -8.41 -17.90 31.56
C ASP A 495 -8.57 -19.12 32.46
N ASN A 496 -8.59 -20.30 31.87
CA ASN A 496 -8.30 -21.53 32.61
C ASN A 496 -7.20 -22.27 31.86
N ASP A 497 -5.97 -21.85 32.18
CA ASP A 497 -4.76 -22.66 32.08
C ASP A 497 -5.01 -24.00 32.77
N ASP A 498 -4.98 -25.09 32.02
CA ASP A 498 -4.63 -26.40 32.55
C ASP A 498 -3.54 -26.99 31.64
N ASP A 499 -2.31 -26.81 32.12
CA ASP A 499 -1.11 -27.52 31.72
C ASP A 499 -1.31 -29.04 31.88
N GLU A 500 -1.23 -29.82 30.80
CA GLU A 500 -0.79 -31.21 30.88
C GLU A 500 0.29 -31.47 29.82
N GLU A 501 1.54 -31.45 30.30
CA GLU A 501 2.69 -32.03 29.63
C GLU A 501 2.48 -33.54 29.45
N GLU A 502 2.47 -34.02 28.21
CA GLU A 502 2.73 -35.44 27.92
C GLU A 502 4.11 -35.60 27.28
N ASP A 503 5.05 -36.02 28.14
CA ASP A 503 6.27 -36.74 27.80
C ASP A 503 5.97 -37.89 26.83
N SER A 504 6.65 -37.95 25.69
CA SER A 504 6.82 -39.22 24.98
C SER A 504 8.27 -39.43 24.55
N ASP A 505 8.92 -40.21 25.42
CA ASP A 505 10.14 -40.98 25.29
C ASP A 505 10.69 -41.21 23.87
N GLY A 506 12.00 -40.96 23.77
CA GLY A 506 12.79 -41.15 22.58
C GLY A 506 12.88 -42.59 22.07
N ASN A 507 13.04 -42.68 20.76
CA ASN A 507 13.67 -43.81 20.09
C ASN A 507 14.74 -43.23 19.16
N ASP A 508 15.99 -43.37 19.60
CA ASP A 508 17.18 -43.34 18.75
C ASP A 508 17.17 -44.63 17.90
N ASP A 509 16.84 -44.52 16.62
CA ASP A 509 17.18 -45.54 15.63
C ASP A 509 18.29 -44.97 14.73
N ASP A 510 19.53 -45.29 15.12
CA ASP A 510 20.75 -45.17 14.33
C ASP A 510 20.69 -46.18 13.16
N GLU A 511 20.20 -45.75 11.99
CA GLU A 511 20.49 -46.43 10.72
C GLU A 511 21.60 -45.68 9.96
N ASP A 512 22.84 -45.90 10.39
CA ASP A 512 24.03 -45.70 9.57
C ASP A 512 23.97 -46.63 8.34
N SER A 513 23.35 -46.15 7.26
CA SER A 513 23.60 -46.65 5.92
C SER A 513 24.44 -45.62 5.17
N GLU A 514 25.74 -45.86 5.13
CA GLU A 514 26.64 -45.19 4.18
C GLU A 514 26.24 -45.64 2.77
N ASP A 515 25.25 -44.97 2.19
CA ASP A 515 25.05 -44.98 0.75
C ASP A 515 26.16 -44.11 0.16
N ASP A 516 26.98 -44.68 -0.74
CA ASP A 516 28.03 -43.98 -1.48
C ASP A 516 27.36 -42.90 -2.37
N GLU A 517 27.01 -41.76 -1.77
CA GLU A 517 26.54 -40.58 -2.48
C GLU A 517 27.70 -40.07 -3.33
N ARG A 518 27.67 -40.46 -4.61
CA ARG A 518 28.50 -39.87 -5.65
C ARG A 518 28.32 -38.35 -5.57
N GLU A 519 29.38 -37.63 -5.21
CA GLU A 519 29.40 -36.16 -5.18
C GLU A 519 28.75 -35.62 -6.46
N GLU A 520 27.61 -34.94 -6.30
CA GLU A 520 26.85 -34.30 -7.36
C GLU A 520 27.79 -33.37 -8.11
N THR A 521 27.92 -33.54 -9.43
CA THR A 521 28.73 -32.63 -10.23
C THR A 521 28.05 -31.26 -10.31
N GLU A 522 28.81 -30.17 -10.45
CA GLU A 522 28.27 -28.80 -10.58
C GLU A 522 27.14 -28.70 -11.63
N GLN A 523 27.25 -29.46 -12.72
CA GLN A 523 26.23 -29.50 -13.77
C GLN A 523 24.94 -30.19 -13.31
N GLU A 524 25.04 -31.27 -12.52
CA GLU A 524 23.89 -31.97 -11.93
C GLU A 524 23.22 -31.10 -10.85
N PHE A 525 24.01 -30.39 -10.03
CA PHE A 525 23.52 -29.40 -9.07
C PHE A 525 22.77 -28.27 -9.77
N LEU A 526 23.34 -27.69 -10.83
CA LEU A 526 22.71 -26.61 -11.61
C LEU A 526 21.45 -27.10 -12.34
N ASP A 527 21.42 -28.32 -12.87
CA ASP A 527 20.24 -28.89 -13.53
C ASP A 527 19.12 -29.18 -12.51
N ARG A 528 19.47 -29.64 -11.32
CA ARG A 528 18.53 -29.83 -10.21
C ARG A 528 18.01 -28.49 -9.70
N TYR A 529 18.86 -27.47 -9.57
CA TYR A 529 18.44 -26.12 -9.20
C TYR A 529 17.56 -25.49 -10.28
N ALA A 530 17.90 -25.67 -11.57
CA ALA A 530 17.09 -25.17 -12.69
C ALA A 530 15.73 -25.88 -12.77
N LYS A 531 15.68 -27.19 -12.50
CA LYS A 531 14.43 -27.93 -12.39
C LYS A 531 13.63 -27.52 -11.17
N ALA A 532 14.26 -27.41 -10.00
CA ALA A 532 13.61 -26.92 -8.79
C ALA A 532 13.06 -25.51 -9.00
N ALA A 533 13.82 -24.61 -9.64
CA ALA A 533 13.40 -23.26 -9.99
C ALA A 533 12.29 -23.24 -11.06
N ALA A 534 12.28 -24.17 -12.01
CA ALA A 534 11.19 -24.30 -12.98
C ALA A 534 9.91 -24.85 -12.35
N THR A 535 10.02 -25.81 -11.42
CA THR A 535 8.89 -26.32 -10.64
C THR A 535 8.37 -25.27 -9.67
N LEU A 536 9.26 -24.55 -8.99
CA LEU A 536 8.93 -23.38 -8.17
C LEU A 536 8.35 -22.25 -9.03
N GLY A 537 8.74 -22.09 -10.30
CA GLY A 537 8.15 -21.08 -11.19
C GLY A 537 6.74 -21.42 -11.70
N GLU A 538 6.34 -22.70 -11.68
CA GLU A 538 4.95 -23.13 -11.95
C GLU A 538 4.09 -23.20 -10.68
N GLU A 539 4.69 -23.40 -9.49
CA GLU A 539 4.00 -23.59 -8.22
C GLU A 539 4.02 -22.33 -7.31
N MET A 540 5.02 -21.45 -7.44
CA MET A 540 5.02 -20.08 -6.90
C MET A 540 4.44 -19.11 -7.94
N VAL A 541 3.14 -19.22 -8.22
CA VAL A 541 2.43 -17.95 -8.22
C VAL A 541 2.49 -17.52 -6.78
N GLU A 542 3.23 -16.45 -6.50
CA GLU A 542 3.23 -15.78 -5.21
C GLU A 542 1.79 -15.33 -4.94
N ASP A 543 0.95 -16.26 -4.49
CA ASP A 543 -0.29 -15.98 -3.79
C ASP A 543 0.19 -15.38 -2.45
N GLY A 544 0.69 -14.14 -2.51
CA GLY A 544 1.20 -13.42 -1.35
C GLY A 544 0.13 -13.45 -0.27
N ASP A 545 0.56 -13.70 0.98
CA ASP A 545 -0.29 -13.93 2.15
C ASP A 545 -1.60 -13.15 2.04
N SER A 546 -2.70 -13.88 1.83
CA SER A 546 -4.01 -13.29 1.58
C SER A 546 -4.57 -12.52 2.78
N GLU A 547 -3.93 -12.64 3.94
CA GLU A 547 -4.39 -12.08 5.22
C GLU A 547 -3.86 -10.66 5.50
N ASP A 548 -2.66 -10.29 5.00
CA ASP A 548 -2.02 -9.03 5.41
C ASP A 548 -2.37 -7.78 4.56
N GLU A 549 -3.06 -7.96 3.42
CA GLU A 549 -3.45 -6.85 2.52
C GLU A 549 -4.97 -6.66 2.35
N ALA A 550 -5.79 -7.29 3.20
CA ALA A 550 -7.25 -7.18 3.13
C ALA A 550 -7.74 -5.78 3.60
N GLN A 551 -7.49 -4.76 2.79
CA GLN A 551 -8.04 -3.42 3.02
C GLN A 551 -9.57 -3.49 2.87
N GLU A 552 -10.30 -3.10 3.92
CA GLU A 552 -11.76 -3.13 3.94
C GLU A 552 -12.35 -2.38 2.75
N LEU A 553 -13.29 -3.02 2.05
CA LEU A 553 -13.93 -2.46 0.87
C LEU A 553 -14.88 -1.33 1.24
N GLU A 554 -14.56 -0.12 0.80
CA GLU A 554 -15.40 1.05 1.01
C GLU A 554 -16.59 1.08 0.03
N LEU A 555 -17.77 0.70 0.52
CA LEU A 555 -18.97 0.56 -0.32
C LEU A 555 -19.70 1.90 -0.59
N GLY A 556 -19.35 2.95 0.13
CA GLY A 556 -19.96 4.28 -0.03
C GLY A 556 -21.47 4.23 0.17
N GLY A 557 -22.25 4.71 -0.81
CA GLY A 557 -23.71 4.70 -0.71
C GLY A 557 -24.36 3.31 -0.63
N PHE A 558 -23.63 2.22 -0.92
CA PHE A 558 -24.19 0.87 -0.77
C PHE A 558 -24.18 0.36 0.67
N ASP A 559 -23.43 1.00 1.58
CA ASP A 559 -23.50 0.67 3.01
C ASP A 559 -24.91 0.89 3.57
N GLU A 560 -25.65 1.85 3.02
CA GLU A 560 -27.01 2.17 3.46
C GLU A 560 -28.09 1.31 2.78
N VAL A 561 -27.72 0.41 1.86
CA VAL A 561 -28.69 -0.41 1.13
C VAL A 561 -29.25 -1.52 2.02
N ASP A 562 -30.58 -1.49 2.21
CA ASP A 562 -31.33 -2.57 2.84
C ASP A 562 -31.44 -3.77 1.89
N ILE A 563 -30.60 -4.76 2.16
CA ILE A 563 -30.49 -6.01 1.41
C ILE A 563 -31.77 -6.84 1.54
N GLN A 564 -32.37 -6.87 2.73
CA GLN A 564 -33.57 -7.66 3.01
C GLN A 564 -34.73 -7.14 2.17
N THR A 565 -34.97 -5.82 2.16
CA THR A 565 -36.03 -5.23 1.34
C THR A 565 -35.82 -5.48 -0.16
N ASN A 566 -34.58 -5.39 -0.65
CA ASN A 566 -34.27 -5.63 -2.06
C ASN A 566 -34.55 -7.08 -2.49
N ILE A 567 -34.17 -8.05 -1.68
CA ILE A 567 -34.37 -9.46 -2.01
C ILE A 567 -35.85 -9.84 -1.87
N VAL A 568 -36.58 -9.35 -0.87
CA VAL A 568 -38.05 -9.50 -0.78
C VAL A 568 -38.72 -8.99 -2.05
N SER A 569 -38.34 -7.80 -2.51
CA SER A 569 -38.89 -7.25 -3.75
C SER A 569 -38.59 -8.12 -4.98
N LEU A 570 -37.39 -8.71 -5.07
CA LEU A 570 -37.01 -9.59 -6.18
C LEU A 570 -37.87 -10.86 -6.20
N LEU A 571 -38.00 -11.50 -5.03
CA LEU A 571 -38.75 -12.73 -4.86
C LEU A 571 -40.24 -12.54 -5.12
N ASP A 572 -40.85 -11.47 -4.60
CA ASP A 572 -42.26 -11.16 -4.85
C ASP A 572 -42.54 -10.96 -6.33
N ARG A 573 -41.60 -10.33 -7.07
CA ARG A 573 -41.77 -10.03 -8.49
C ARG A 573 -41.64 -11.27 -9.40
N PHE A 574 -40.83 -12.26 -9.01
CA PHE A 574 -40.50 -13.41 -9.88
C PHE A 574 -40.80 -14.80 -9.31
N ARG A 575 -41.57 -14.86 -8.22
CA ARG A 575 -41.96 -16.10 -7.53
C ARG A 575 -42.37 -17.26 -8.43
N GLY A 576 -43.18 -16.99 -9.45
CA GLY A 576 -43.69 -18.04 -10.34
C GLY A 576 -42.63 -18.74 -11.19
N VAL A 577 -41.51 -18.06 -11.49
CA VAL A 577 -40.44 -18.58 -12.35
C VAL A 577 -39.35 -19.27 -11.51
N LEU A 578 -39.00 -18.66 -10.37
CA LEU A 578 -37.96 -19.19 -9.47
C LEU A 578 -38.35 -20.52 -8.81
N ILE A 579 -39.64 -20.76 -8.56
CA ILE A 579 -40.13 -21.99 -7.91
C ILE A 579 -40.40 -23.12 -8.92
N SER A 580 -40.63 -22.80 -10.19
CA SER A 580 -41.07 -23.78 -11.17
C SER A 580 -39.93 -24.72 -11.61
N GLY A 581 -39.84 -25.89 -10.99
CA GLY A 581 -38.95 -26.99 -11.40
C GLY A 581 -37.59 -27.03 -10.70
N GLN A 582 -37.39 -26.24 -9.64
CA GLN A 582 -36.14 -26.18 -8.88
C GLN A 582 -36.23 -27.03 -7.59
N VAL A 583 -35.14 -27.74 -7.26
CA VAL A 583 -35.01 -28.51 -6.01
C VAL A 583 -33.82 -27.94 -5.24
N PHE A 584 -34.11 -27.16 -4.20
CA PHE A 584 -33.07 -26.62 -3.32
C PHE A 584 -32.74 -27.58 -2.17
N PRO A 585 -31.49 -27.59 -1.69
CA PRO A 585 -31.14 -28.32 -0.47
C PRO A 585 -32.01 -27.86 0.72
N PRO A 586 -32.59 -28.77 1.52
CA PRO A 586 -33.44 -28.41 2.65
C PRO A 586 -32.75 -27.48 3.66
N ASN A 587 -31.45 -27.70 3.88
CA ASN A 587 -30.63 -26.89 4.79
C ASN A 587 -30.50 -25.44 4.30
N LEU A 588 -30.43 -25.23 2.99
CA LEU A 588 -30.36 -23.89 2.40
C LEU A 588 -31.69 -23.15 2.58
N VAL A 589 -32.80 -23.83 2.28
CA VAL A 589 -34.15 -23.24 2.47
C VAL A 589 -34.39 -22.88 3.94
N GLN A 590 -34.03 -23.77 4.86
CA GLN A 590 -34.18 -23.50 6.29
C GLN A 590 -33.30 -22.34 6.73
N GLY A 591 -32.02 -22.32 6.34
CA GLY A 591 -31.10 -21.22 6.65
C GLY A 591 -31.64 -19.87 6.19
N ILE A 592 -32.20 -19.77 4.99
CA ILE A 592 -32.75 -18.49 4.48
C ILE A 592 -33.99 -18.06 5.25
N ILE A 593 -34.84 -19.00 5.66
CA ILE A 593 -36.02 -18.70 6.49
C ILE A 593 -35.58 -18.20 7.87
N ASP A 594 -34.52 -18.77 8.44
CA ASP A 594 -33.96 -18.33 9.73
C ASP A 594 -33.26 -16.96 9.59
N THR A 595 -32.60 -16.72 8.47
CA THR A 595 -31.96 -15.44 8.14
C THR A 595 -32.99 -14.32 7.94
N CYS A 596 -34.06 -14.61 7.19
CA CYS A 596 -35.09 -13.63 6.83
C CYS A 596 -36.48 -14.31 6.88
N PRO A 597 -37.15 -14.25 8.04
CA PRO A 597 -38.44 -14.92 8.27
C PRO A 597 -39.56 -14.51 7.29
N GLU A 598 -39.47 -13.33 6.70
CA GLU A 598 -40.39 -12.82 5.68
C GLU A 598 -40.41 -13.70 4.42
N TYR A 599 -39.32 -14.44 4.13
CA TYR A 599 -39.24 -15.39 3.03
C TYR A 599 -39.94 -16.72 3.27
N SER A 600 -40.38 -17.00 4.50
CA SER A 600 -41.15 -18.23 4.79
C SER A 600 -42.33 -18.40 3.84
N SER A 601 -43.04 -17.31 3.54
CA SER A 601 -44.17 -17.30 2.62
C SER A 601 -43.81 -17.63 1.17
N PHE A 602 -42.55 -17.43 0.76
CA PHE A 602 -42.05 -17.71 -0.59
C PHE A 602 -41.86 -19.22 -0.81
N PHE A 603 -41.22 -19.91 0.13
CA PHE A 603 -40.95 -21.35 0.08
C PHE A 603 -42.14 -22.22 0.50
N HIS A 604 -43.16 -21.63 1.12
CA HIS A 604 -44.45 -22.26 1.31
C HIS A 604 -45.33 -22.11 0.07
N VAL A 605 -45.26 -23.08 -0.84
CA VAL A 605 -46.33 -23.39 -1.80
C VAL A 605 -46.55 -24.90 -1.79
N ASN A 606 -47.80 -25.30 -1.57
CA ASN A 606 -48.32 -26.68 -1.61
C ASN A 606 -48.07 -27.39 -2.92
#